data_AF-A0A8D8EU68-F1
#
_entry.id   AF-A0A8D8EU68-F1
#
_cell.length_a   1.000
_cell.length_b   1.000
_cell.length_c   1.000
_cell.angle_alpha   90.00
_cell.angle_beta   90.00
_cell.angle_gamma   90.00
#
_symmetry.space_group_name_H-M   'P 1'
#
loop_
_entity.id
_entity.type
_entity.pdbx_description
1 polymer ?
#
loop_
_entity_poly.entity_id
_entity_poly.type
_entity_poly.pdbx_seq_one_letter_code
_entity_poly.pdbx_strand_id
1 'polypeptide(L)'
;MFRPFLFRRLGPLLLEATHRRYAGAHQRMVQFRLPAERLNDLKERLSKGDGPPGESEWNEIRRSILDERRFTSTNVDSTVLGLCRDLTTGKSYVEFLRSKGIALNLAIVGKLLRLYRIQTGGGGLSGVDQDDIVKIYEELRASNPVLDGNTCEHLIVALTLTERWRLSFDLLDMIKLAGTPDSLTYSCLIERCFQEGEIETGWQLLEEQAANKRLPNDEVFLAWLNHCRKDRGNFRSNLEKMLS
;
A
#
# COMPACT_ATOMS: atom_id res chain seq x y z
N MET A 1 34.62 16.90 9.56
CA MET A 1 34.00 16.77 8.22
C MET A 1 32.72 15.96 8.39
N PHE A 2 31.61 16.61 8.74
CA PHE A 2 30.32 15.95 8.95
C PHE A 2 29.72 15.63 7.58
N ARG A 3 29.55 14.34 7.27
CA ARG A 3 28.87 13.91 6.06
C ARG A 3 27.39 13.68 6.38
N PRO A 4 26.49 14.38 5.65
CA PRO A 4 25.06 14.36 5.94
C PRO A 4 24.40 12.93 5.89
N PHE A 5 23.35 12.55 6.65
CA PHE A 5 22.61 11.27 6.73
C PHE A 5 22.16 10.81 5.36
N LEU A 6 21.58 11.73 4.57
CA LEU A 6 21.27 11.48 3.17
C LEU A 6 22.51 11.04 2.38
N PHE A 7 23.68 11.61 2.66
CA PHE A 7 24.93 11.26 1.98
C PHE A 7 25.66 10.05 2.59
N ARG A 8 25.53 9.80 3.89
CA ARG A 8 26.25 8.74 4.62
C ARG A 8 25.52 7.41 4.57
N ARG A 9 24.20 7.43 4.78
CA ARG A 9 23.38 6.21 4.88
C ARG A 9 22.65 5.91 3.58
N LEU A 10 22.05 6.93 2.94
CA LEU A 10 21.34 6.75 1.66
C LEU A 10 22.24 6.93 0.44
N GLY A 11 23.30 7.74 0.53
CA GLY A 11 24.21 8.01 -0.58
C GLY A 11 24.81 6.76 -1.23
N PRO A 12 25.38 5.82 -0.45
CA PRO A 12 25.86 4.55 -0.99
C PRO A 12 24.73 3.71 -1.62
N LEU A 13 23.54 3.70 -1.00
CA LEU A 13 22.38 2.97 -1.51
C LEU A 13 21.86 3.57 -2.83
N LEU A 14 21.84 4.90 -2.96
CA LEU A 14 21.45 5.61 -4.18
C LEU A 14 22.45 5.37 -5.32
N LEU A 15 23.75 5.34 -5.01
CA LEU A 15 24.79 4.99 -5.98
C LEU A 15 24.71 3.52 -6.42
N GLU A 16 24.41 2.59 -5.52
CA GLU A 16 24.17 1.19 -5.90
C GLU A 16 22.86 1.01 -6.70
N ALA A 17 21.83 1.81 -6.40
CA ALA A 17 20.53 1.79 -7.08
C ALA A 17 20.58 2.33 -8.52
N THR A 18 21.51 3.22 -8.86
CA THR A 18 21.72 3.62 -10.27
C THR A 18 22.38 2.52 -11.09
N HIS A 19 23.13 1.62 -10.45
CA HIS A 19 23.79 0.47 -11.10
C HIS A 19 22.91 -0.80 -11.14
N ARG A 20 21.99 -1.00 -10.19
CA ARG A 20 21.02 -2.10 -10.21
C ARG A 20 19.61 -1.54 -10.36
N ARG A 21 18.90 -1.91 -11.43
CA ARG A 21 17.46 -1.60 -11.61
C ARG A 21 16.71 -1.89 -10.30
N TYR A 22 16.34 -0.83 -9.59
CA TYR A 22 15.84 -0.90 -8.23
C TYR A 22 14.47 -1.61 -8.18
N ALA A 23 14.32 -2.60 -7.29
CA ALA A 23 13.14 -3.46 -7.23
C ALA A 23 11.82 -2.71 -6.93
N GLY A 24 11.88 -1.54 -6.29
CA GLY A 24 10.71 -0.70 -6.02
C GLY A 24 10.01 -0.18 -7.29
N ALA A 25 10.74 0.00 -8.40
CA ALA A 25 10.13 0.37 -9.69
C ALA A 25 9.29 -0.78 -10.29
N HIS A 26 9.58 -2.03 -9.92
CA HIS A 26 8.81 -3.21 -10.36
C HIS A 26 7.56 -3.48 -9.53
N GLN A 27 7.40 -2.90 -8.33
CA GLN A 27 6.20 -3.11 -7.51
C GLN A 27 4.98 -2.25 -7.96
N ARG A 28 5.19 -1.24 -8.82
CA ARG A 28 4.10 -0.40 -9.36
C ARG A 28 3.32 -1.07 -10.49
N MET A 29 3.87 -2.07 -11.17
CA MET A 29 3.15 -2.82 -12.20
C MET A 29 2.60 -4.12 -11.62
N VAL A 30 1.28 -4.18 -11.45
CA VAL A 30 0.60 -5.46 -11.28
C VAL A 30 0.93 -6.29 -12.51
N GLN A 31 1.74 -7.33 -12.36
CA GLN A 31 1.97 -8.29 -13.42
C GLN A 31 0.69 -9.10 -13.59
N PHE A 32 -0.16 -8.63 -14.51
CA PHE A 32 -1.32 -9.39 -14.90
C PHE A 32 -0.84 -10.60 -15.66
N ARG A 33 -1.40 -11.72 -15.24
CA ARG A 33 -1.16 -12.99 -15.87
C ARG A 33 -1.83 -13.04 -17.26
N LEU A 34 -2.70 -12.10 -17.64
CA LEU A 34 -3.43 -12.10 -18.92
C LEU A 34 -2.60 -11.55 -20.10
N PRO A 35 -2.86 -11.98 -21.35
CA PRO A 35 -2.31 -11.33 -22.54
C PRO A 35 -2.66 -9.83 -22.59
N ALA A 36 -1.78 -9.01 -23.16
CA ALA A 36 -1.93 -7.55 -23.15
C ALA A 36 -3.22 -7.06 -23.83
N GLU A 37 -3.60 -7.67 -24.96
CA GLU A 37 -4.84 -7.34 -25.69
C GLU A 37 -6.09 -7.60 -24.84
N ARG A 38 -6.16 -8.78 -24.20
CA ARG A 38 -7.25 -9.15 -23.29
C ARG A 38 -7.29 -8.25 -22.07
N LEU A 39 -6.12 -7.90 -21.54
CA LEU A 39 -6.02 -6.97 -20.41
C LEU A 39 -6.58 -5.58 -20.77
N ASN A 40 -6.32 -5.10 -21.99
CA ASN A 40 -6.81 -3.82 -22.46
C ASN A 40 -8.33 -3.86 -22.69
N ASP A 41 -8.86 -4.92 -23.30
CA ASP A 41 -10.31 -5.12 -23.46
C ASP A 41 -11.04 -5.10 -22.12
N LEU A 42 -10.58 -5.89 -21.14
CA LEU A 42 -11.19 -5.92 -19.81
C LEU A 42 -11.09 -4.58 -19.09
N LYS A 43 -9.95 -3.87 -19.24
CA LYS A 43 -9.79 -2.52 -18.69
C LYS A 43 -10.74 -1.52 -19.35
N GLU A 44 -10.97 -1.63 -20.64
CA GLU A 44 -11.89 -0.78 -21.38
C GLU A 44 -13.32 -1.02 -20.92
N ARG A 45 -13.72 -2.29 -20.77
CA ARG A 45 -15.02 -2.70 -20.21
C ARG A 45 -15.24 -2.16 -18.80
N LEU A 46 -14.23 -2.20 -17.94
CA LEU A 46 -14.29 -1.64 -16.58
C LEU A 46 -14.40 -0.12 -16.56
N SER A 47 -13.96 0.56 -17.63
CA SER A 47 -14.09 2.02 -17.79
C SER A 47 -15.28 2.44 -18.64
N LYS A 48 -16.12 1.48 -19.09
CA LYS A 48 -17.22 1.76 -20.00
C LYS A 48 -18.46 2.15 -19.20
N GLY A 49 -18.84 3.42 -19.27
CA GLY A 49 -20.05 3.97 -18.62
C GLY A 49 -19.74 4.97 -17.50
N ASP A 50 -20.79 5.54 -16.92
CA ASP A 50 -20.69 6.59 -15.88
C ASP A 50 -20.58 6.03 -14.45
N GLY A 51 -20.37 4.72 -14.28
CA GLY A 51 -20.37 4.07 -12.97
C GLY A 51 -19.73 2.68 -12.98
N PRO A 52 -19.63 2.04 -11.79
CA PRO A 52 -19.07 0.70 -11.69
C PRO A 52 -19.99 -0.34 -12.38
N PRO A 53 -19.42 -1.46 -12.87
CA PRO A 53 -20.21 -2.50 -13.53
C PRO A 53 -21.36 -3.03 -12.66
N GLY A 54 -22.47 -3.38 -13.31
CA GLY A 54 -23.61 -4.05 -12.68
C GLY A 54 -23.36 -5.54 -12.43
N GLU A 55 -24.28 -6.22 -11.73
CA GLU A 55 -24.15 -7.64 -11.40
C GLU A 55 -23.98 -8.54 -12.64
N SER A 56 -24.75 -8.31 -13.70
CA SER A 56 -24.65 -9.08 -14.96
C SER A 56 -23.29 -8.88 -15.62
N GLU A 57 -22.78 -7.65 -15.63
CA GLU A 57 -21.48 -7.31 -16.20
C GLU A 57 -20.33 -7.92 -15.38
N TRP A 58 -20.42 -7.90 -14.05
CA TRP A 58 -19.47 -8.58 -13.18
C TRP A 58 -19.43 -10.08 -13.42
N ASN A 59 -20.59 -10.72 -13.60
CA ASN A 59 -20.67 -12.13 -13.95
C ASN A 59 -19.99 -12.40 -15.30
N GLU A 60 -20.19 -11.55 -16.30
CA GLU A 60 -19.56 -11.71 -17.61
C GLU A 60 -18.04 -11.50 -17.57
N ILE A 61 -17.56 -10.47 -16.87
CA ILE A 61 -16.13 -10.20 -16.68
C ILE A 61 -15.47 -11.40 -15.99
N ARG A 62 -16.08 -11.87 -14.89
CA ARG A 62 -15.58 -13.02 -14.12
C ARG A 62 -15.57 -14.29 -14.97
N ARG A 63 -16.64 -14.56 -15.74
CA ARG A 63 -16.74 -15.71 -16.64
C ARG A 63 -15.67 -15.66 -17.75
N SER A 64 -15.50 -14.50 -18.38
CA SER A 64 -14.49 -14.28 -19.44
C SER A 64 -13.06 -14.58 -18.98
N ILE A 65 -12.75 -14.33 -17.70
CA ILE A 65 -11.44 -14.68 -17.11
C ILE A 65 -11.37 -16.18 -16.77
N LEU A 66 -12.46 -16.76 -16.23
CA LEU A 66 -12.52 -18.20 -15.93
C LEU A 66 -12.44 -19.10 -17.17
N ASP A 67 -12.84 -18.62 -18.34
CA ASP A 67 -12.75 -19.38 -19.60
C ASP A 67 -11.30 -19.65 -20.02
N GLU A 68 -10.32 -18.94 -19.44
CA GLU A 68 -8.90 -19.23 -19.62
C GLU A 68 -8.43 -20.33 -18.64
N ARG A 69 -7.84 -21.41 -19.18
CA ARG A 69 -7.41 -22.63 -18.47
C ARG A 69 -6.61 -22.46 -17.17
N ARG A 70 -6.03 -21.28 -16.95
CA ARG A 70 -5.12 -20.96 -15.85
C ARG A 70 -5.79 -20.24 -14.68
N PHE A 71 -7.03 -19.81 -14.86
CA PHE A 71 -7.82 -19.22 -13.79
C PHE A 71 -8.76 -20.26 -13.18
N THR A 72 -8.98 -20.10 -11.89
CA THR A 72 -9.81 -20.97 -11.07
C THR A 72 -10.72 -20.08 -10.22
N SER A 73 -11.73 -20.68 -9.61
CA SER A 73 -12.60 -20.00 -8.63
C SER A 73 -11.85 -19.39 -7.44
N THR A 74 -10.60 -19.79 -7.20
CA THR A 74 -9.77 -19.31 -6.08
C THR A 74 -8.91 -18.09 -6.43
N ASN A 75 -8.62 -17.85 -7.72
CA ASN A 75 -7.70 -16.79 -8.15
C ASN A 75 -8.31 -15.75 -9.11
N VAL A 76 -9.49 -16.03 -9.66
CA VAL A 76 -10.17 -15.11 -10.58
C VAL A 76 -10.49 -13.79 -9.89
N ASP A 77 -10.98 -13.84 -8.64
CA ASP A 77 -11.50 -12.66 -7.97
C ASP A 77 -10.39 -11.67 -7.57
N SER A 78 -9.21 -12.17 -7.18
CA SER A 78 -8.04 -11.31 -6.96
C SER A 78 -7.48 -10.71 -8.25
N THR A 79 -7.72 -11.37 -9.39
CA THR A 79 -7.36 -10.86 -10.72
C THR A 79 -8.32 -9.75 -11.12
N VAL A 80 -9.63 -9.95 -11.01
CA VAL A 80 -10.65 -8.93 -11.30
C VAL A 80 -10.43 -7.69 -10.44
N LEU A 81 -10.25 -7.86 -9.13
CA LEU A 81 -10.00 -6.73 -8.24
C LEU A 81 -8.67 -6.03 -8.56
N GLY A 82 -7.66 -6.77 -9.03
CA GLY A 82 -6.43 -6.20 -9.54
C GLY A 82 -6.61 -5.32 -10.78
N LEU A 83 -7.64 -5.57 -11.61
CA LEU A 83 -7.96 -4.78 -12.79
C LEU A 83 -8.67 -3.46 -12.47
N CYS A 84 -9.27 -3.35 -11.29
CA CYS A 84 -9.95 -2.15 -10.84
C CYS A 84 -8.95 -0.99 -10.69
N ARG A 85 -9.32 0.19 -11.19
CA ARG A 85 -8.42 1.37 -11.20
C ARG A 85 -8.62 2.28 -9.99
N ASP A 86 -9.81 2.24 -9.40
CA ASP A 86 -10.27 3.10 -8.34
C ASP A 86 -10.99 2.30 -7.25
N LEU A 87 -11.16 2.93 -6.09
CA LEU A 87 -11.78 2.29 -4.93
C LEU A 87 -13.25 1.99 -5.15
N THR A 88 -13.99 2.85 -5.87
CA THR A 88 -15.43 2.70 -6.13
C THR A 88 -15.70 1.41 -6.90
N THR A 89 -14.99 1.18 -7.98
CA THR A 89 -15.08 -0.05 -8.78
C THR A 89 -14.68 -1.27 -7.97
N GLY A 90 -13.60 -1.18 -7.19
CA GLY A 90 -13.16 -2.28 -6.33
C GLY A 90 -14.18 -2.66 -5.24
N LYS A 91 -14.81 -1.67 -4.60
CA LYS A 91 -15.86 -1.88 -3.60
C LYS A 91 -17.12 -2.49 -4.22
N SER A 92 -17.54 -2.01 -5.39
CA SER A 92 -18.65 -2.60 -6.14
C SER A 92 -18.43 -4.09 -6.42
N TYR A 93 -17.21 -4.47 -6.81
CA TYR A 93 -16.89 -5.88 -7.01
C TYR A 93 -16.92 -6.70 -5.70
N VAL A 94 -16.44 -6.13 -4.60
CA VAL A 94 -16.50 -6.79 -3.28
C VAL A 94 -17.95 -6.99 -2.81
N GLU A 95 -18.83 -6.03 -3.05
CA GLU A 95 -20.27 -6.15 -2.79
C GLU A 95 -20.91 -7.24 -3.64
N PHE A 96 -20.52 -7.33 -4.93
CA PHE A 96 -20.91 -8.42 -5.81
C PHE A 96 -20.47 -9.79 -5.26
N LEU A 97 -19.24 -9.93 -4.76
CA LEU A 97 -18.80 -11.20 -4.16
C LEU A 97 -19.61 -11.55 -2.91
N ARG A 98 -19.88 -10.56 -2.06
CA ARG A 98 -20.71 -10.74 -0.86
C ARG A 98 -22.15 -11.14 -1.20
N SER A 99 -22.76 -10.56 -2.23
CA SER A 99 -24.12 -10.92 -2.65
C SER A 99 -24.21 -12.35 -3.21
N LYS A 100 -23.11 -12.89 -3.71
CA LYS A 100 -22.96 -14.30 -4.13
C LYS A 100 -22.56 -15.24 -3.00
N GLY A 101 -22.39 -14.76 -1.77
CA GLY A 101 -21.93 -15.55 -0.63
C GLY A 101 -20.48 -16.03 -0.77
N ILE A 102 -19.67 -15.35 -1.58
CA ILE A 102 -18.26 -15.67 -1.78
C ILE A 102 -17.43 -14.96 -0.71
N ALA A 103 -16.77 -15.73 0.14
CA ALA A 103 -15.88 -15.19 1.17
C ALA A 103 -14.64 -14.52 0.57
N LEU A 104 -14.23 -13.38 1.13
CA LEU A 104 -13.01 -12.70 0.71
C LEU A 104 -11.79 -13.43 1.28
N ASN A 105 -10.88 -13.86 0.41
CA ASN A 105 -9.60 -14.42 0.84
C ASN A 105 -8.54 -13.32 1.01
N LEU A 106 -7.41 -13.66 1.62
CA LEU A 106 -6.30 -12.72 1.90
C LEU A 106 -5.79 -12.00 0.63
N ALA A 107 -5.79 -12.67 -0.52
CA ALA A 107 -5.34 -12.08 -1.77
C ALA A 107 -6.29 -11.00 -2.29
N ILE A 108 -7.61 -11.22 -2.17
CA ILE A 108 -8.63 -10.21 -2.51
C ILE A 108 -8.51 -9.01 -1.56
N VAL A 109 -8.44 -9.28 -0.25
CA VAL A 109 -8.30 -8.23 0.76
C VAL A 109 -7.07 -7.37 0.54
N GLY A 110 -5.90 -7.98 0.27
CA GLY A 110 -4.68 -7.23 -0.04
C GLY A 110 -4.80 -6.30 -1.25
N LYS A 111 -5.54 -6.72 -2.30
CA LYS A 111 -5.82 -5.86 -3.47
C LYS A 111 -6.74 -4.71 -3.11
N LEU A 112 -7.78 -4.95 -2.31
CA LEU A 112 -8.70 -3.91 -1.85
C LEU A 112 -7.96 -2.86 -1.00
N LEU A 113 -7.14 -3.31 -0.04
CA LEU A 113 -6.33 -2.44 0.83
C LEU A 113 -5.43 -1.50 0.03
N ARG A 114 -4.87 -1.97 -1.10
CA ARG A 114 -4.08 -1.12 -2.02
C ARG A 114 -4.92 -0.06 -2.72
N LEU A 115 -6.17 -0.34 -3.07
CA LEU A 115 -7.05 0.62 -3.73
C LEU A 115 -7.38 1.82 -2.84
N TYR A 116 -7.53 1.62 -1.51
CA TYR A 116 -7.73 2.73 -0.58
C TYR A 116 -6.58 3.73 -0.66
N ARG A 117 -5.33 3.27 -0.76
CA ARG A 117 -4.17 4.16 -0.89
C ARG A 117 -4.18 4.92 -2.21
N ILE A 118 -4.50 4.27 -3.33
CA ILE A 118 -4.55 4.91 -4.66
C ILE A 118 -5.59 6.05 -4.68
N GLN A 119 -6.74 5.86 -4.02
CA GLN A 119 -7.82 6.84 -3.96
C GLN A 119 -7.42 8.16 -3.30
N THR A 120 -6.42 8.15 -2.41
CA THR A 120 -6.19 9.28 -1.51
C THR A 120 -5.80 10.59 -2.19
N GLY A 121 -5.15 10.59 -3.36
CA GLY A 121 -4.94 11.76 -4.22
C GLY A 121 -4.50 13.11 -3.59
N GLY A 122 -4.09 13.13 -2.32
CA GLY A 122 -3.89 14.33 -1.48
C GLY A 122 -5.09 14.80 -0.63
N GLY A 123 -6.30 14.26 -0.80
CA GLY A 123 -7.52 14.68 -0.08
C GLY A 123 -7.88 13.88 1.18
N GLY A 124 -7.12 12.83 1.49
CA GLY A 124 -7.43 11.90 2.59
C GLY A 124 -8.57 10.93 2.25
N LEU A 125 -8.83 9.98 3.14
CA LEU A 125 -9.91 9.00 3.01
C LEU A 125 -11.14 9.44 3.80
N SER A 126 -12.34 9.12 3.28
CA SER A 126 -13.58 9.35 4.01
C SER A 126 -13.60 8.56 5.32
N GLY A 127 -14.30 9.04 6.34
CA GLY A 127 -14.42 8.31 7.61
C GLY A 127 -14.98 6.89 7.43
N VAL A 128 -15.95 6.74 6.51
CA VAL A 128 -16.51 5.43 6.14
C VAL A 128 -15.44 4.50 5.58
N ASP A 129 -14.56 5.00 4.72
CA ASP A 129 -13.47 4.19 4.17
C ASP A 129 -12.40 3.84 5.21
N GLN A 130 -12.12 4.75 6.15
CA GLN A 130 -11.21 4.48 7.26
C GLN A 130 -11.77 3.39 8.17
N ASP A 131 -13.05 3.48 8.52
CA ASP A 131 -13.75 2.48 9.35
C ASP A 131 -13.77 1.11 8.66
N ASP A 132 -13.93 1.07 7.34
CA ASP A 132 -13.88 -0.15 6.53
C ASP A 132 -12.50 -0.83 6.60
N ILE A 133 -11.41 -0.05 6.53
CA ILE A 133 -10.04 -0.56 6.72
C ILE A 133 -9.87 -1.17 8.12
N VAL A 134 -10.34 -0.47 9.16
CA VAL A 134 -10.24 -0.94 10.56
C VAL A 134 -11.05 -2.22 10.75
N LYS A 135 -12.26 -2.30 10.19
CA LYS A 135 -13.09 -3.50 10.22
C LYS A 135 -12.40 -4.69 9.54
N ILE A 136 -11.80 -4.48 8.37
CA ILE A 136 -11.03 -5.53 7.67
C ILE A 136 -9.88 -6.03 8.55
N TYR A 137 -9.15 -5.13 9.22
CA TYR A 137 -8.10 -5.51 10.16
C TYR A 137 -8.64 -6.39 11.30
N GLU A 138 -9.73 -5.97 11.94
CA GLU A 138 -10.32 -6.69 13.07
C GLU A 138 -10.81 -8.10 12.67
N GLU A 139 -11.50 -8.21 11.54
CA GLU A 139 -11.97 -9.50 11.00
C GLU A 139 -10.80 -10.44 10.65
N LEU A 140 -9.73 -9.89 10.06
CA LEU A 140 -8.53 -10.66 9.73
C LEU A 140 -7.81 -11.15 10.97
N ARG A 141 -7.62 -10.31 11.98
CA ARG A 141 -6.92 -10.68 13.23
C ARG A 141 -7.74 -11.65 14.07
N ALA A 142 -9.06 -11.52 14.08
CA ALA A 142 -9.97 -12.45 14.75
C ALA A 142 -9.92 -13.85 14.11
N SER A 143 -9.86 -13.90 12.78
CA SER A 143 -9.82 -15.16 12.03
C SER A 143 -8.42 -15.77 11.97
N ASN A 144 -7.37 -14.93 12.02
CA ASN A 144 -5.97 -15.31 11.87
C ASN A 144 -5.09 -14.53 12.86
N PRO A 145 -4.78 -15.11 14.04
CA PRO A 145 -3.93 -14.45 15.04
C PRO A 145 -2.48 -14.23 14.58
N VAL A 146 -2.04 -14.87 13.50
CA VAL A 146 -0.75 -14.63 12.84
C VAL A 146 -1.03 -14.48 11.35
N LEU A 147 -0.58 -13.36 10.78
CA LEU A 147 -0.72 -13.02 9.37
C LEU A 147 0.62 -13.21 8.66
N ASP A 148 0.58 -13.53 7.37
CA ASP A 148 1.79 -13.55 6.56
C ASP A 148 2.29 -12.12 6.30
N GLY A 149 3.59 -12.00 5.99
CA GLY A 149 4.23 -10.69 5.82
C GLY A 149 3.57 -9.81 4.76
N ASN A 150 3.12 -10.39 3.65
CA ASN A 150 2.48 -9.63 2.58
C ASN A 150 1.08 -9.14 2.98
N THR A 151 0.34 -9.90 3.78
CA THR A 151 -0.92 -9.40 4.38
C THR A 151 -0.66 -8.27 5.38
N CYS A 152 0.36 -8.39 6.23
CA CYS A 152 0.77 -7.32 7.15
C CYS A 152 1.18 -6.03 6.41
N GLU A 153 1.97 -6.13 5.35
CA GLU A 153 2.39 -4.98 4.54
C GLU A 153 1.17 -4.22 3.97
N HIS A 154 0.21 -4.93 3.36
CA HIS A 154 -1.01 -4.31 2.86
C HIS A 154 -1.83 -3.61 3.96
N LEU A 155 -1.93 -4.24 5.14
CA LEU A 155 -2.64 -3.66 6.27
C LEU A 155 -1.94 -2.42 6.81
N ILE A 156 -0.62 -2.42 6.96
CA ILE A 156 0.15 -1.24 7.43
C ILE A 156 -0.06 -0.06 6.47
N VAL A 157 0.09 -0.29 5.17
CA VAL A 157 -0.09 0.74 4.15
C VAL A 157 -1.51 1.34 4.20
N ALA A 158 -2.53 0.55 4.46
CA ALA A 158 -3.90 1.02 4.59
C ALA A 158 -4.19 1.68 5.96
N LEU A 159 -3.76 1.08 7.07
CA LEU A 159 -3.99 1.58 8.43
C LEU A 159 -3.35 2.95 8.67
N THR A 160 -2.23 3.25 8.01
CA THR A 160 -1.61 4.59 8.06
C THR A 160 -2.50 5.71 7.53
N LEU A 161 -3.59 5.37 6.84
CA LEU A 161 -4.60 6.31 6.35
C LEU A 161 -5.76 6.51 7.34
N THR A 162 -5.67 5.92 8.53
CA THR A 162 -6.72 5.93 9.55
C THR A 162 -6.22 6.50 10.87
N GLU A 163 -7.13 6.85 11.76
CA GLU A 163 -6.80 7.23 13.15
C GLU A 163 -6.23 6.07 13.96
N ARG A 164 -6.46 4.82 13.55
CA ARG A 164 -5.97 3.61 14.22
C ARG A 164 -4.60 3.14 13.72
N TRP A 165 -3.85 4.01 13.04
CA TRP A 165 -2.56 3.70 12.42
C TRP A 165 -1.51 3.08 13.36
N ARG A 166 -1.59 3.31 14.68
CA ARG A 166 -0.68 2.69 15.66
C ARG A 166 -0.77 1.16 15.72
N LEU A 167 -1.88 0.57 15.24
CA LEU A 167 -1.98 -0.89 15.06
C LEU A 167 -0.92 -1.44 14.09
N SER A 168 -0.37 -0.59 13.22
CA SER A 168 0.70 -0.96 12.28
C SER A 168 1.99 -1.42 12.96
N PHE A 169 2.28 -1.00 14.20
CA PHE A 169 3.51 -1.41 14.87
C PHE A 169 3.52 -2.92 15.21
N ASP A 170 2.40 -3.46 15.69
CA ASP A 170 2.23 -4.91 15.93
C ASP A 170 2.43 -5.71 14.63
N LEU A 171 1.86 -5.22 13.53
CA LEU A 171 2.02 -5.83 12.21
C LEU A 171 3.46 -5.74 11.70
N LEU A 172 4.15 -4.63 11.97
CA LEU A 172 5.54 -4.43 11.59
C LEU A 172 6.45 -5.41 12.32
N ASP A 173 6.24 -5.59 13.63
CA ASP A 173 6.97 -6.55 14.44
C ASP A 173 6.73 -7.99 13.95
N MET A 174 5.50 -8.32 13.54
CA MET A 174 5.18 -9.61 12.95
C MET A 174 5.95 -9.87 11.65
N ILE A 175 6.08 -8.88 10.75
CA ILE A 175 6.89 -9.02 9.52
C ILE A 175 8.36 -9.28 9.89
N LYS A 176 8.88 -8.56 10.87
CA LYS A 176 10.29 -8.62 11.31
C LYS A 176 10.70 -9.98 11.87
N LEU A 177 9.75 -10.81 12.32
CA LEU A 177 10.04 -12.17 12.78
C LEU A 177 10.51 -13.10 11.65
N ALA A 178 10.04 -12.88 10.42
CA ALA A 178 10.27 -13.79 9.29
C ALA A 178 10.94 -13.11 8.08
N GLY A 179 11.07 -11.79 8.08
CA GLY A 179 11.63 -11.07 6.94
C GLY A 179 11.83 -9.58 7.20
N THR A 180 11.96 -8.84 6.10
CA THR A 180 12.20 -7.40 6.11
C THR A 180 11.09 -6.71 5.34
N PRO A 181 10.35 -5.78 5.98
CA PRO A 181 9.31 -5.01 5.30
C PRO A 181 9.84 -4.32 4.05
N ASP A 182 8.97 -4.12 3.06
CA ASP A 182 9.32 -3.39 1.86
C ASP A 182 9.46 -1.86 2.09
N SER A 183 10.01 -1.17 1.08
CA SER A 183 10.20 0.29 1.16
C SER A 183 8.89 1.03 1.42
N LEU A 184 7.82 0.62 0.74
CA LEU A 184 6.54 1.31 0.82
C LEU A 184 5.96 1.22 2.24
N THR A 185 6.02 0.03 2.84
CA THR A 185 5.52 -0.23 4.20
C THR A 185 6.21 0.65 5.23
N TYR A 186 7.55 0.68 5.21
CA TYR A 186 8.32 1.60 6.07
C TYR A 186 7.94 3.05 5.80
N SER A 187 7.96 3.46 4.53
CA SER A 187 7.75 4.87 4.16
C SER A 187 6.36 5.38 4.56
N CYS A 188 5.30 4.57 4.42
CA CYS A 188 3.95 4.97 4.87
C CYS A 188 3.89 5.18 6.38
N LEU A 189 4.53 4.30 7.17
CA LEU A 189 4.50 4.41 8.62
C LEU A 189 5.37 5.58 9.12
N ILE A 190 6.54 5.80 8.51
CA ILE A 190 7.41 6.96 8.81
C ILE A 190 6.69 8.27 8.46
N GLU A 191 6.08 8.34 7.28
CA GLU A 191 5.29 9.48 6.83
C GLU A 191 4.21 9.82 7.87
N ARG A 192 3.44 8.83 8.31
CA ARG A 192 2.40 9.01 9.33
C ARG A 192 2.97 9.48 10.67
N CYS A 193 4.11 8.93 11.11
CA CYS A 193 4.78 9.38 12.33
C CYS A 193 5.12 10.88 12.28
N PHE A 194 5.70 11.35 11.17
CA PHE A 194 6.03 12.78 11.02
C PHE A 194 4.79 13.68 10.92
N GLN A 195 3.72 13.21 10.29
CA GLN A 195 2.45 13.94 10.23
C GLN A 195 1.83 14.13 11.62
N GLU A 196 1.93 13.11 12.47
CA GLU A 196 1.41 13.09 13.85
C GLU A 196 2.37 13.69 14.88
N GLY A 197 3.58 14.10 14.47
CA GLY A 197 4.58 14.69 15.36
C GLY A 197 5.37 13.68 16.20
N GLU A 198 5.29 12.39 15.89
CA GLU A 198 6.06 11.31 16.51
C GLU A 198 7.48 11.26 15.91
N ILE A 199 8.26 12.31 16.15
CA ILE A 199 9.49 12.61 15.41
C ILE A 199 10.58 11.57 15.69
N GLU A 200 10.82 11.24 16.94
CA GLU A 200 11.84 10.26 17.35
C GLU A 200 11.57 8.90 16.72
N THR A 201 10.31 8.43 16.78
CA THR A 201 9.87 7.17 16.19
C THR A 201 10.04 7.17 14.68
N GLY A 202 9.64 8.26 14.00
CA GLY A 202 9.82 8.39 12.55
C GLY A 202 11.30 8.33 12.13
N TRP A 203 12.19 8.96 12.88
CA TRP A 203 13.64 8.91 12.64
C TRP A 203 14.23 7.52 12.90
N GLN A 204 13.82 6.83 13.97
CA GLN A 204 14.25 5.46 14.26
C GLN A 204 13.85 4.50 13.14
N LEU A 205 12.60 4.57 12.67
CA LEU A 205 12.11 3.76 11.55
C LEU A 205 12.86 4.07 10.24
N LEU A 206 13.20 5.34 9.99
CA LEU A 206 13.97 5.75 8.82
C LEU A 206 15.42 5.22 8.86
N GLU A 207 16.05 5.24 10.04
CA GLU A 207 17.36 4.62 10.26
C GLU A 207 17.32 3.11 10.05
N GLU A 208 16.27 2.46 10.57
CA GLU A 208 16.03 1.03 10.40
C GLU A 208 15.82 0.66 8.93
N GLN A 209 15.00 1.43 8.20
CA GLN A 209 14.77 1.26 6.76
C GLN A 209 16.09 1.32 5.98
N ALA A 210 16.94 2.32 6.28
CA ALA A 210 18.25 2.46 5.65
C ALA A 210 19.21 1.32 6.02
N ALA A 211 19.22 0.87 7.28
CA ALA A 211 20.04 -0.26 7.72
C ALA A 211 19.65 -1.56 7.00
N ASN A 212 18.37 -1.73 6.71
CA ASN A 212 17.81 -2.81 5.93
C ASN A 212 17.98 -2.66 4.41
N LYS A 213 18.77 -1.67 3.96
CA LYS A 213 19.05 -1.38 2.54
C LYS A 213 17.77 -1.12 1.74
N ARG A 214 16.75 -0.55 2.39
CA ARG A 214 15.54 -0.04 1.76
C ARG A 214 15.64 1.47 1.63
N LEU A 215 15.40 1.99 0.44
CA LEU A 215 15.33 3.42 0.20
C LEU A 215 13.95 3.96 0.63
N PRO A 216 13.91 5.05 1.41
CA PRO A 216 12.67 5.76 1.67
C PRO A 216 12.08 6.34 0.38
N ASN A 217 10.75 6.35 0.27
CA ASN A 217 10.05 7.07 -0.78
C ASN A 217 10.06 8.59 -0.51
N ASP A 218 9.71 9.36 -1.53
CA ASP A 218 9.66 10.83 -1.51
C ASP A 218 8.66 11.38 -0.50
N GLU A 219 7.56 10.68 -0.22
CA GLU A 219 6.54 11.11 0.73
C GLU A 219 7.09 11.28 2.15
N VAL A 220 8.10 10.50 2.55
CA VAL A 220 8.77 10.61 3.85
C VAL A 220 9.42 11.98 4.02
N PHE A 221 10.14 12.43 2.98
CA PHE A 221 10.85 13.71 3.01
C PHE A 221 9.87 14.88 2.91
N LEU A 222 8.81 14.75 2.11
CA LEU A 222 7.75 15.74 2.05
C LEU A 222 7.05 15.91 3.41
N ALA A 223 6.74 14.82 4.10
CA ALA A 223 6.16 14.87 5.44
C ALA A 223 7.09 15.55 6.45
N TRP A 224 8.39 15.23 6.42
CA TRP A 224 9.38 15.90 7.28
C TRP A 224 9.48 17.41 6.99
N LEU A 225 9.56 17.81 5.72
CA LEU A 225 9.60 19.23 5.34
C LEU A 225 8.35 19.98 5.79
N ASN A 226 7.18 19.35 5.67
CA ASN A 226 5.91 19.90 6.16
C ASN A 226 5.92 20.06 7.68
N HIS A 227 6.48 19.09 8.42
CA HIS A 227 6.69 19.20 9.85
C HIS A 227 7.63 20.38 10.19
N CYS A 228 8.79 20.50 9.54
CA CYS A 228 9.73 21.61 9.73
C CYS A 228 9.03 22.97 9.54
N ARG A 229 8.19 23.10 8.49
CA ARG A 229 7.46 24.34 8.21
C ARG A 229 6.49 24.73 9.33
N LYS A 230 5.90 23.74 10.01
CA LYS A 230 5.02 23.96 11.18
C LYS A 230 5.84 24.33 12.41
N ASP A 231 6.98 23.66 12.63
CA ASP A 231 7.92 23.95 13.71
C ASP A 231 8.93 25.05 13.31
N ARG A 232 8.44 26.29 13.17
CA ARG A 232 9.27 27.43 12.75
C ARG A 232 10.46 27.71 13.68
N GLY A 233 10.34 27.37 14.97
CA GLY A 233 11.38 27.59 15.97
C GLY A 233 12.62 26.73 15.72
N ASN A 234 12.42 25.48 15.27
CA ASN A 234 13.50 24.54 15.00
C ASN A 234 13.74 24.27 13.51
N PHE A 235 13.10 25.01 12.60
CA PHE A 235 13.15 24.78 11.15
C PHE A 235 14.57 24.50 10.62
N ARG A 236 15.54 25.34 10.99
CA ARG A 236 16.94 25.17 10.59
C ARG A 236 17.54 23.88 11.13
N SER A 237 17.37 23.60 12.43
CA SER A 237 17.90 22.39 13.06
C SER A 237 17.26 21.13 12.46
N ASN A 238 15.96 21.18 12.15
CA ASN A 238 15.23 20.07 11.54
C ASN A 238 15.68 19.81 10.09
N LEU A 239 15.94 20.86 9.31
CA LEU A 239 16.56 20.72 7.99
C LEU A 239 17.99 20.18 8.09
N GLU A 240 18.78 20.70 9.04
CA GLU A 240 20.12 20.21 9.29
C GLU A 240 20.08 18.73 9.66
N LYS A 241 19.16 18.27 10.51
CA LYS A 241 18.98 16.84 10.85
C LYS A 241 18.71 15.95 9.64
N MET A 242 17.90 16.44 8.69
CA MET A 242 17.62 15.70 7.45
C MET A 242 18.85 15.58 6.58
N LEU A 243 19.59 16.67 6.48
CA LEU A 243 20.81 16.67 5.73
C LEU A 243 21.81 15.79 6.49
N SER A 244 22.25 16.17 7.71
CA SER A 244 23.35 15.71 8.61
C SER A 244 23.44 14.23 8.90
#